data_AF-A0A534S823-F1
#
_entry.id   AF-A0A534S823-F1
#
_cell.length_a   1.000
_cell.length_b   1.000
_cell.length_c   1.000
_cell.angle_alpha   90.00
_cell.angle_beta   90.00
_cell.angle_gamma   90.00
#
_symmetry.space_group_name_H-M   'P 1'
#
loop_
_entity.id
_entity.type
_entity.pdbx_description
1 polymer ?
#
loop_
_entity_poly.entity_id
_entity_poly.type
_entity_poly.pdbx_seq_one_letter_code
_entity_poly.pdbx_strand_id
1 'polypeptide(L)'
;YIKQVIIVDADIDPFDPIQVEWAVSTRVQANRDIEILKQLTGIILDPSLPKEEQWATSRTSKMIIDATRYDAKNFPPICLPASEAMAKVEKEWARYGIPLDVRKD
;
A
#
# COMPACT_ATOMS: atom_id res chain seq x y z
N TYR A 1 -3.44 7.94 -16.48
CA TYR A 1 -2.24 8.70 -16.06
C TYR A 1 -2.03 8.48 -14.58
N ILE A 2 -0.90 7.88 -14.20
CA ILE A 2 -0.60 7.59 -12.79
C ILE A 2 -0.02 8.85 -12.14
N LYS A 3 -0.57 9.23 -10.99
CA LYS A 3 -0.11 10.35 -10.15
C LYS A 3 0.66 9.89 -8.93
N GLN A 4 0.33 8.72 -8.40
CA GLN A 4 0.91 8.17 -7.19
C GLN A 4 1.36 6.74 -7.48
N VAL A 5 2.57 6.42 -7.05
CA VAL A 5 3.12 5.07 -7.05
C VAL A 5 3.54 4.75 -5.63
N ILE A 6 3.09 3.62 -5.11
CA ILE A 6 3.52 3.08 -3.82
C ILE A 6 4.31 1.81 -4.13
N ILE A 7 5.54 1.74 -3.63
CA ILE A 7 6.43 0.60 -3.80
C ILE A 7 6.39 -0.20 -2.50
N VAL A 8 6.09 -1.49 -2.60
CA VAL A 8 6.01 -2.40 -1.45
C VAL A 8 6.85 -3.65 -1.71
N ASP A 9 7.27 -4.31 -0.64
CA ASP A 9 7.93 -5.62 -0.73
C ASP A 9 6.94 -6.74 -1.09
N ALA A 10 7.46 -7.90 -1.50
CA ALA A 10 6.66 -9.05 -1.93
C ALA A 10 5.79 -9.70 -0.81
N ASP A 11 5.95 -9.29 0.45
CA ASP A 11 5.09 -9.73 1.56
C ASP A 11 3.79 -8.94 1.67
N ILE A 12 3.60 -7.90 0.85
CA ILE A 12 2.42 -7.05 0.81
C ILE A 12 1.64 -7.36 -0.47
N ASP A 13 0.35 -7.66 -0.33
CA ASP A 13 -0.56 -7.73 -1.49
C ASP A 13 -0.90 -6.31 -1.97
N PRO A 14 -0.50 -5.88 -3.18
CA PRO A 14 -0.81 -4.55 -3.68
C PRO A 14 -2.29 -4.33 -4.01
N PHE A 15 -3.11 -5.38 -4.02
CA PHE A 15 -4.56 -5.29 -4.20
C PHE A 15 -5.32 -5.21 -2.88
N ASP A 16 -4.65 -5.40 -1.74
CA ASP A 16 -5.22 -5.21 -0.40
C ASP A 16 -4.84 -3.82 0.14
N PRO A 17 -5.77 -2.84 0.16
CA PRO A 17 -5.46 -1.49 0.60
C PRO A 17 -5.06 -1.41 2.08
N ILE A 18 -5.49 -2.37 2.91
CA ILE A 18 -5.14 -2.39 4.34
C ILE A 18 -3.67 -2.77 4.50
N GLN A 19 -3.20 -3.76 3.74
CA GLN A 19 -1.78 -4.16 3.78
C GLN A 19 -0.87 -3.07 3.21
N VAL A 20 -1.27 -2.42 2.12
CA VAL A 20 -0.52 -1.29 1.53
C VAL A 20 -0.40 -0.14 2.52
N GLU A 21 -1.51 0.25 3.17
CA GLU A 21 -1.50 1.33 4.18
C GLU A 21 -0.65 0.98 5.40
N TRP A 22 -0.67 -0.29 5.84
CA TRP A 22 0.20 -0.77 6.91
C TRP A 22 1.68 -0.63 6.54
N ALA A 23 2.07 -0.98 5.31
CA ALA A 23 3.43 -0.81 4.82
C ALA A 23 3.85 0.67 4.83
N VAL A 24 2.99 1.56 4.30
CA VAL A 24 3.23 3.01 4.34
C VAL A 24 3.40 3.51 5.77
N SER A 25 2.52 3.12 6.69
CA SER A 25 2.52 3.58 8.08
C SER A 25 3.74 3.12 8.88
N THR A 26 4.32 1.97 8.55
CA THR A 26 5.36 1.33 9.37
C THR A 26 6.75 1.33 8.77
N ARG A 27 6.88 1.52 7.44
CA ARG A 27 8.15 1.43 6.71
C ARG A 27 8.66 2.79 6.19
N VAL A 28 7.79 3.81 6.13
CA VAL A 28 8.12 5.12 5.52
C VAL A 28 8.62 6.13 6.56
N GLN A 29 9.70 6.82 6.23
CA GLN A 29 10.11 8.10 6.82
C GLN A 29 9.91 9.20 5.78
N ALA A 30 8.89 10.04 5.98
CA ALA A 30 8.39 10.93 4.93
C ALA A 30 9.44 11.88 4.31
N ASN A 31 10.41 12.34 5.09
CA ASN A 31 11.48 13.23 4.60
C ASN A 31 12.51 12.52 3.72
N ARG A 32 12.57 11.19 3.76
CA ARG A 32 13.55 10.35 3.08
C ARG A 32 12.92 9.54 1.94
N ASP A 33 11.73 8.99 2.19
CA ASP A 33 11.14 7.92 1.37
C ASP A 33 9.97 8.40 0.50
N ILE A 34 9.64 9.69 0.54
CA ILE A 34 8.64 10.31 -0.35
C ILE A 34 9.31 11.27 -1.32
N GLU A 35 9.14 11.01 -2.61
CA GLU A 35 9.63 11.88 -3.68
C GLU A 35 8.47 12.54 -4.43
N ILE A 36 8.51 13.87 -4.52
CA ILE A 36 7.54 14.67 -5.27
C ILE A 36 8.21 15.16 -6.56
N LEU A 37 7.79 14.58 -7.68
CA LEU A 37 8.23 14.96 -9.01
C LEU A 37 7.30 16.04 -9.56
N LYS A 38 7.83 17.23 -9.81
CA LYS A 38 7.05 18.39 -10.28
C LYS A 38 7.12 18.53 -11.80
N GLN A 39 6.12 19.22 -12.37
CA GLN A 39 6.11 19.62 -13.79
C GLN A 39 6.10 18.44 -14.78
N LEU A 40 5.52 17.31 -14.41
CA LEU A 40 5.37 16.14 -15.28
C LEU A 40 4.09 16.22 -16.12
N THR A 41 4.02 15.40 -17.16
CA THR A 41 2.84 15.31 -18.04
C THR A 41 1.59 14.93 -17.25
N GLY A 42 0.58 15.81 -17.28
CA GLY A 42 -0.75 15.59 -16.74
C GLY A 42 -1.77 15.21 -17.82
N ILE A 43 -3.05 15.19 -17.44
CA ILE A 43 -4.17 15.02 -18.35
C ILE A 43 -5.17 16.15 -18.12
N ILE A 44 -5.78 16.66 -19.19
CA ILE A 44 -6.77 17.73 -19.13
C ILE A 44 -8.00 17.41 -18.25
N LEU A 45 -8.35 16.12 -18.12
CA LEU A 45 -9.48 15.65 -17.30
C LEU A 45 -9.16 15.57 -15.81
N ASP A 46 -7.97 15.99 -15.39
CA ASP A 46 -7.54 15.94 -14.01
C ASP A 46 -8.23 17.03 -13.17
N PRO A 47 -9.16 16.66 -12.27
CA PRO A 47 -9.98 17.63 -11.55
C PRO A 47 -9.20 18.39 -10.48
N SER A 48 -7.95 17.99 -10.16
CA SER A 48 -7.12 18.71 -9.18
C SER A 48 -6.36 19.88 -9.79
N LEU A 49 -6.33 20.02 -11.13
CA LEU A 49 -5.68 21.14 -11.79
C LEU A 49 -6.62 22.36 -11.79
N PRO A 50 -6.10 23.59 -11.60
CA PRO A 50 -6.86 24.80 -11.87
C PRO A 50 -7.45 24.77 -13.28
N LYS A 51 -8.64 25.35 -13.47
CA LYS A 51 -9.36 25.28 -14.77
C LYS A 51 -8.53 25.88 -15.91
N GLU A 52 -7.78 26.93 -15.60
CA GLU A 52 -6.84 27.62 -16.48
C GLU A 52 -5.63 26.76 -16.88
N GLU A 53 -5.29 25.73 -16.10
CA GLU A 53 -4.19 24.81 -16.35
C GLU A 53 -4.64 23.51 -17.04
N GLN A 54 -5.95 23.28 -17.18
CA GLN A 54 -6.54 22.15 -17.90
C GLN A 54 -6.52 22.38 -19.41
N TRP A 55 -5.34 22.23 -20.02
CA TRP A 55 -5.16 22.31 -21.48
C TRP A 55 -4.20 21.23 -22.00
N ALA A 56 -3.95 21.20 -23.31
CA ALA A 56 -3.24 20.10 -23.98
C ALA A 56 -1.85 19.78 -23.39
N THR A 57 -1.15 20.75 -22.77
CA THR A 57 0.14 20.50 -22.09
C THR A 57 0.05 20.66 -20.57
N SER A 58 -1.10 20.29 -19.99
CA SER A 58 -1.32 20.23 -18.54
C SER A 58 -0.12 19.61 -17.83
N ARG A 59 0.37 20.26 -16.78
CA ARG A 59 1.46 19.78 -15.93
C ARG A 59 0.90 19.40 -14.57
N THR A 60 1.41 18.32 -14.00
CA THR A 60 1.04 17.87 -12.64
C THR A 60 2.28 17.53 -11.84
N SER A 61 2.12 17.49 -10.52
CA SER A 61 3.05 16.77 -9.66
C SER A 61 2.66 15.28 -9.61
N LYS A 62 3.66 14.42 -9.41
CA LYS A 62 3.50 13.00 -9.12
C LYS A 62 4.28 12.66 -7.86
N MET A 63 3.85 11.61 -7.18
CA MET A 63 4.42 11.17 -5.91
C MET A 63 4.85 9.72 -5.99
N ILE A 64 6.05 9.45 -5.50
CA ILE A 64 6.54 8.10 -5.22
C ILE A 64 6.61 7.96 -3.71
N ILE A 65 6.05 6.88 -3.19
CA ILE A 65 6.19 6.46 -1.79
C ILE A 65 6.96 5.14 -1.80
N ASP A 66 8.19 5.15 -1.30
CA ASP A 66 8.94 3.93 -1.04
C ASP A 66 8.55 3.37 0.33
N ALA A 67 7.65 2.40 0.33
CA ALA A 67 7.22 1.68 1.53
C ALA A 67 7.92 0.31 1.64
N THR A 68 9.14 0.18 1.10
CA THR A 68 9.95 -1.02 1.28
C THR A 68 10.67 -1.05 2.64
N ARG A 69 11.12 -2.23 3.06
CA ARG A 69 11.87 -2.41 4.31
C ARG A 69 13.19 -1.65 4.28
N TYR A 70 13.30 -0.60 5.11
CA TYR A 70 14.48 0.25 5.19
C TYR A 70 15.80 -0.50 5.43
N ASP A 71 15.81 -1.50 6.33
CA ASP A 71 16.91 -2.45 6.50
C ASP A 71 16.41 -3.86 6.16
N ALA A 72 16.35 -4.16 4.85
CA ALA A 72 15.89 -5.45 4.36
C ALA A 72 16.67 -6.64 4.94
N LYS A 73 17.91 -6.43 5.41
CA LYS A 73 18.76 -7.49 5.98
C LYS A 73 18.37 -7.82 7.43
N ASN A 74 18.03 -6.80 8.23
CA ASN A 74 17.70 -6.98 9.65
C ASN A 74 16.22 -6.69 9.97
N PHE A 75 15.35 -6.68 8.94
CA PHE A 75 13.94 -6.41 9.16
C PHE A 75 13.31 -7.53 10.00
N PRO A 76 12.59 -7.20 11.09
CA PRO A 76 11.98 -8.20 11.95
C PRO A 76 10.97 -9.04 11.16
N PRO A 77 10.89 -10.35 11.42
CA PRO A 77 9.87 -11.19 10.79
C PRO A 77 8.48 -10.74 11.24
N ILE A 78 7.47 -11.04 10.43
CA ILE A 78 6.08 -10.83 10.79
C ILE A 78 5.78 -11.64 12.06
N CYS A 79 5.17 -10.98 13.05
CA CYS A 79 4.80 -11.61 14.31
C CYS A 79 3.57 -12.51 14.14
N LEU A 80 3.79 -13.71 13.61
CA LEU A 80 2.77 -14.74 13.49
C LEU A 80 2.84 -15.71 14.68
N PRO A 81 1.70 -16.26 15.14
CA PRO A 81 1.71 -17.41 16.03
C PRO A 81 2.44 -18.61 15.38
N ALA A 82 2.90 -19.55 16.20
CA ALA A 82 3.53 -20.77 15.70
C ALA A 82 2.65 -21.49 14.68
N SER A 83 3.24 -21.97 13.57
CA SER A 83 2.51 -22.59 12.46
C SER A 83 1.64 -23.77 12.91
N GLU A 84 2.09 -24.53 13.90
CA GLU A 84 1.34 -25.65 14.49
C GLU A 84 0.08 -25.17 15.22
N ALA A 85 0.15 -24.02 15.91
CA ALA A 85 -1.00 -23.42 16.58
C ALA A 85 -2.00 -22.90 15.54
N MET A 86 -1.52 -22.24 14.48
CA MET A 86 -2.37 -21.79 13.37
C MET A 86 -3.09 -22.96 12.70
N ALA A 87 -2.37 -24.03 12.35
CA ALA A 87 -2.94 -25.22 11.71
C ALA A 87 -3.96 -25.93 12.61
N LYS A 88 -3.71 -25.99 13.93
CA LYS A 88 -4.67 -26.53 14.89
C LYS A 88 -5.95 -25.69 14.93
N VAL A 89 -5.83 -24.37 15.01
CA VAL A 89 -6.98 -23.46 15.04
C VAL A 89 -7.83 -23.60 13.78
N GLU A 90 -7.19 -23.69 12.62
CA GLU A 90 -7.88 -23.87 11.34
C GLU A 90 -8.62 -25.21 11.27
N LYS A 91 -7.98 -26.31 11.69
CA LYS A 91 -8.62 -27.64 11.75
C LYS A 91 -9.80 -27.68 12.72
N GLU A 92 -9.71 -26.98 13.84
CA GLU A 92 -10.72 -27.01 14.91
C GLU A 92 -11.74 -25.86 14.80
N TRP A 93 -11.68 -25.01 13.76
CA TRP A 93 -12.50 -23.80 13.65
C TRP A 93 -14.00 -24.07 13.79
N ALA A 94 -14.48 -25.12 13.09
CA ALA A 94 -15.88 -25.55 13.15
C ALA A 94 -16.31 -25.98 14.56
N ARG A 95 -15.40 -26.61 15.33
CA ARG A 95 -15.67 -27.04 16.70
C ARG A 95 -15.88 -25.83 17.63
N TYR A 96 -15.19 -24.72 17.38
CA TYR A 96 -15.29 -23.51 18.20
C TYR A 96 -16.60 -22.75 18.02
N GLY A 97 -17.37 -23.04 16.96
CA GLY A 97 -18.66 -22.39 16.71
C GLY A 97 -18.55 -20.90 16.40
N ILE A 98 -17.36 -20.41 16.02
CA ILE A 98 -17.15 -19.02 15.60
C ILE A 98 -17.62 -18.89 14.15
N PRO A 99 -18.64 -18.06 13.86
CA PRO A 99 -19.11 -17.87 12.50
C PRO A 99 -17.98 -17.26 11.65
N LEU A 100 -17.76 -17.82 10.46
CA LEU A 100 -16.94 -17.15 9.45
C LEU A 100 -17.71 -15.93 8.97
N ASP A 101 -17.13 -14.73 9.08
CA ASP A 101 -17.76 -13.54 8.54
C ASP A 101 -17.76 -13.65 7.01
N VAL A 102 -18.95 -13.77 6.42
CA VAL A 102 -19.16 -14.04 4.98
C VAL A 102 -19.08 -12.74 4.16
N ARG A 103 -18.59 -11.64 4.73
CA ARG A 103 -18.39 -10.40 3.96
C ARG A 103 -17.17 -10.53 3.05
N LYS A 104 -17.40 -11.11 1.88
CA LYS A 104 -16.56 -10.95 0.69
C LYS A 104 -17.48 -10.52 -0.46
N ASP A 105 -17.74 -9.22 -0.50
CA ASP A 105 -18.01 -8.50 -1.75
C ASP A 105 -16.68 -7.94 -2.25
#